data_AF-A0A3B1AH25-F1
#
_entry.id   AF-A0A3B1AH25-F1
#
_cell.length_a   1.000
_cell.length_b   1.000
_cell.length_c   1.000
_cell.angle_alpha   90.00
_cell.angle_beta   90.00
_cell.angle_gamma   90.00
#
_symmetry.space_group_name_H-M   'P 1'
#
loop_
_entity.id
_entity.type
_entity.pdbx_description
1 polymer ?
#
loop_
_entity_poly.entity_id
_entity_poly.type
_entity_poly.pdbx_seq_one_letter_code
_entity_poly.pdbx_strand_id
1 'polypeptide(L)'
;MVIQMIRIIYIATLVFLSTSCTSANDGTEPTLYPLNIEKIENIKTTSNGIKALADSNSKIHCKNFILSKKEVEKYFELAKKVQKSDYRHMLDWSPCFVTGEITLQNGITGKWSIHQYKAGTINFEDRDTIYTYCPNCKAKMFDKPEYITKPKN
;
A
#
# COMPACT_ATOMS: atom_id res chain seq x y z
N MET A 1 -2.89 43.82 64.93
CA MET A 1 -3.87 42.98 64.21
C MET A 1 -3.54 43.09 62.72
N VAL A 2 -2.88 42.07 62.16
CA VAL A 2 -2.33 42.08 60.80
C VAL A 2 -3.21 41.18 59.94
N ILE A 3 -3.88 41.73 58.92
CA ILE A 3 -4.56 40.95 57.88
C ILE A 3 -3.69 41.10 56.63
N GLN A 4 -2.84 40.11 56.38
CA GLN A 4 -2.01 40.04 55.18
C GLN A 4 -2.90 39.57 54.02
N MET A 5 -3.13 40.47 53.06
CA MET A 5 -3.90 40.18 51.85
C MET A 5 -3.09 39.26 50.93
N ILE A 6 -3.58 38.05 50.71
CA ILE A 6 -3.04 37.08 49.76
C ILE A 6 -3.50 37.49 48.35
N ARG A 7 -2.57 37.88 47.48
CA ARG A 7 -2.83 38.04 46.03
C ARG A 7 -2.47 36.73 45.32
N ILE A 8 -3.48 35.92 45.03
CA ILE A 8 -3.37 34.74 44.18
C ILE A 8 -3.40 35.21 42.73
N ILE A 9 -2.25 35.13 42.04
CA ILE A 9 -2.13 35.40 40.61
C ILE A 9 -2.48 34.11 39.87
N TYR A 10 -3.65 34.06 39.23
CA TYR A 10 -4.06 32.96 38.35
C TYR A 10 -3.36 33.11 37.00
N ILE A 11 -2.36 32.27 36.73
CA ILE A 11 -1.76 32.14 35.41
C ILE A 11 -2.62 31.16 34.60
N ALA A 12 -3.39 31.69 33.65
CA ALA A 12 -4.15 30.88 32.69
C ALA A 12 -3.20 30.26 31.67
N THR A 13 -2.76 29.02 31.89
CA THR A 13 -2.03 28.24 30.89
C THR A 13 -3.00 27.72 29.83
N LEU A 14 -2.98 28.32 28.63
CA LEU A 14 -3.62 27.76 27.44
C LEU A 14 -2.93 26.45 27.08
N VAL A 15 -3.57 25.32 27.38
CA VAL A 15 -3.16 24.01 26.88
C VAL A 15 -3.70 23.89 25.46
N PHE A 16 -2.82 24.08 24.48
CA PHE A 16 -3.09 23.66 23.10
C PHE A 16 -3.14 22.13 23.07
N LEU A 17 -4.35 21.55 23.14
CA LEU A 17 -4.55 20.14 22.83
C LEU A 17 -4.33 19.96 21.33
N SER A 18 -3.15 19.47 20.93
CA SER A 18 -2.98 18.86 19.62
C SER A 18 -3.80 17.57 19.60
N THR A 19 -5.02 17.64 19.06
CA THR A 19 -5.79 16.45 18.70
C THR A 19 -5.04 15.70 17.61
N SER A 20 -4.26 14.70 18.00
CA SER A 20 -3.79 13.68 17.07
C SER A 20 -5.03 12.96 16.55
N CYS A 21 -5.37 13.17 15.28
CA CYS A 21 -6.36 12.34 14.60
C CYS A 21 -5.80 10.91 14.50
N THR A 22 -6.19 10.05 15.45
CA THR A 22 -6.13 8.59 15.23
C THR A 22 -7.25 8.27 14.24
N SER A 23 -6.89 7.89 13.01
CA SER A 23 -7.83 7.30 12.07
C SER A 23 -8.51 6.11 12.76
N ALA A 24 -9.84 6.08 12.77
CA ALA A 24 -10.58 4.95 13.31
C ALA A 24 -10.25 3.71 12.47
N ASN A 25 -9.70 2.66 13.11
CA ASN A 25 -9.58 1.34 12.51
C ASN A 25 -10.97 0.70 12.57
N ASP A 26 -11.70 0.68 11.46
CA ASP A 26 -13.02 0.08 11.33
C ASP A 26 -12.99 -1.47 11.24
N GLY A 27 -11.80 -2.07 11.37
CA GLY A 27 -11.58 -3.51 11.28
C GLY A 27 -11.46 -4.03 9.85
N THR A 28 -11.49 -3.15 8.83
CA THR A 28 -11.38 -3.56 7.42
C THR A 28 -9.95 -3.52 6.90
N GLU A 29 -9.06 -2.76 7.54
CA GLU A 29 -7.65 -2.66 7.15
C GLU A 29 -6.80 -3.81 7.73
N PRO A 30 -5.87 -4.38 6.94
CA PRO A 30 -5.02 -5.47 7.38
C PRO A 30 -4.00 -5.02 8.43
N THR A 31 -3.56 -5.94 9.28
CA THR A 31 -2.43 -5.66 10.18
C THR A 31 -1.13 -5.59 9.37
N LEU A 32 -0.37 -4.51 9.56
CA LEU A 32 0.85 -4.21 8.80
C LEU A 32 2.11 -4.61 9.57
N TYR A 33 3.01 -5.31 8.88
CA TYR A 33 4.30 -5.74 9.40
C TYR A 33 5.45 -5.15 8.56
N PRO A 34 6.65 -4.95 9.12
CA PRO A 34 7.83 -4.63 8.34
C PRO A 34 8.05 -5.66 7.21
N LEU A 35 8.39 -5.19 6.01
CA LEU A 35 8.60 -6.06 4.85
C LEU A 35 9.78 -7.02 5.04
N ASN A 36 10.82 -6.58 5.76
CA ASN A 36 11.99 -7.37 6.18
C ASN A 36 12.60 -8.21 5.04
N ILE A 37 12.88 -7.56 3.91
CA ILE A 37 13.67 -8.12 2.82
C ILE A 37 15.02 -7.40 2.75
N GLU A 38 16.01 -8.07 2.15
CA GLU A 38 17.28 -7.43 1.78
C GLU A 38 17.02 -6.23 0.87
N LYS A 39 17.94 -5.25 0.88
CA LYS A 39 17.80 -4.06 0.06
C LYS A 39 17.68 -4.43 -1.42
N ILE A 40 16.77 -3.75 -2.10
CA ILE A 40 16.54 -3.93 -3.53
C ILE A 40 17.68 -3.27 -4.30
N GLU A 41 18.35 -4.04 -5.14
CA GLU A 41 19.38 -3.57 -6.06
C GLU A 41 18.77 -3.19 -7.41
N ASN A 42 17.91 -4.06 -7.96
CA ASN A 42 17.27 -3.85 -9.25
C ASN A 42 15.79 -4.21 -9.20
N ILE A 43 14.99 -3.45 -9.94
CA ILE A 43 13.59 -3.76 -10.17
C ILE A 43 13.21 -3.51 -11.62
N LYS A 44 12.51 -4.48 -12.21
CA LYS A 44 12.12 -4.46 -13.61
C LYS A 44 10.68 -4.92 -13.77
N THR A 45 9.85 -4.09 -14.39
CA THR A 45 8.51 -4.49 -14.81
C THR A 45 8.60 -5.40 -16.05
N THR A 46 7.98 -6.57 -16.00
CA THR A 46 7.91 -7.51 -17.12
C THR A 46 6.61 -7.39 -17.90
N SER A 47 5.51 -7.05 -17.23
CA SER A 47 4.21 -6.87 -17.90
C SER A 47 3.33 -5.88 -17.14
N ASN A 48 2.52 -5.12 -17.90
CA ASN A 48 1.57 -4.15 -17.38
C ASN A 48 0.14 -4.50 -17.81
N GLY A 49 -0.84 -4.04 -17.04
CA GLY A 49 -2.25 -4.12 -17.41
C GLY A 49 -2.79 -5.53 -17.59
N ILE A 50 -2.27 -6.48 -16.82
CA ILE A 50 -2.69 -7.89 -16.85
C ILE A 50 -4.03 -8.00 -16.12
N LYS A 51 -4.94 -8.80 -16.68
CA LYS A 51 -6.20 -9.17 -16.04
C LYS A 51 -6.09 -10.55 -15.42
N ALA A 52 -6.49 -10.69 -14.16
CA ALA A 52 -6.53 -11.97 -13.47
C ALA A 52 -7.54 -12.93 -14.11
N LEU A 53 -7.13 -14.18 -14.32
CA LEU A 53 -7.98 -15.23 -14.92
C LEU A 53 -9.22 -15.53 -14.09
N ALA A 54 -9.12 -15.40 -12.76
CA ALA A 54 -10.23 -15.57 -11.83
C ALA A 54 -11.41 -14.65 -12.13
N ASP A 55 -11.16 -13.52 -12.80
CA ASP A 55 -12.18 -12.55 -13.21
C ASP A 55 -12.29 -12.42 -14.73
N SER A 56 -11.92 -13.47 -15.49
CA SER A 56 -11.90 -13.46 -16.95
C SER A 56 -13.23 -13.00 -17.58
N ASN A 57 -14.36 -13.33 -16.97
CA ASN A 57 -15.70 -13.03 -17.47
C ASN A 57 -16.18 -11.57 -17.25
N SER A 58 -15.48 -10.76 -16.45
CA SER A 58 -15.88 -9.36 -16.23
C SER A 58 -15.59 -8.45 -17.43
N LYS A 59 -16.29 -7.32 -17.53
CA LYS A 59 -16.04 -6.29 -18.56
C LYS A 59 -14.91 -5.32 -18.20
N ILE A 60 -14.05 -5.70 -17.26
CA ILE A 60 -12.93 -4.88 -16.78
C ILE A 60 -11.80 -4.83 -17.82
N HIS A 61 -11.28 -3.63 -18.06
CA HIS A 61 -10.18 -3.38 -18.99
C HIS A 61 -8.91 -2.94 -18.26
N CYS A 62 -7.99 -3.87 -18.07
CA CYS A 62 -6.74 -3.62 -17.33
C CYS A 62 -5.64 -2.92 -18.15
N LYS A 63 -5.81 -2.75 -19.47
CA LYS A 63 -4.76 -2.23 -20.37
C LYS A 63 -4.16 -0.88 -19.96
N ASN A 64 -4.92 -0.08 -19.21
CA ASN A 64 -4.48 1.24 -18.73
C ASN A 64 -3.78 1.20 -17.37
N PHE A 65 -3.83 0.08 -16.66
CA PHE A 65 -3.12 -0.11 -15.39
C PHE A 65 -1.63 -0.34 -15.66
N ILE A 66 -0.90 0.76 -15.77
CA ILE A 66 0.54 0.81 -16.04
C ILE A 66 1.19 1.55 -14.88
N LEU A 67 2.26 0.97 -14.33
CA LEU A 67 3.10 1.62 -13.34
C LEU A 67 4.46 1.93 -13.96
N SER A 68 4.94 3.16 -13.77
CA SER A 68 6.30 3.53 -14.11
C SER A 68 7.31 2.87 -13.17
N LYS A 69 8.57 2.75 -13.59
CA LYS A 69 9.65 2.22 -12.74
C LYS A 69 9.71 2.92 -11.37
N LYS A 70 9.59 4.25 -11.35
CA LYS A 70 9.61 5.05 -10.13
C LYS A 70 8.42 4.77 -9.20
N GLU A 71 7.23 4.54 -9.75
CA GLU A 71 6.05 4.17 -8.96
C GLU A 71 6.22 2.77 -8.35
N VAL A 72 6.80 1.83 -9.11
CA VAL A 72 7.12 0.48 -8.62
C VAL A 72 8.18 0.52 -7.53
N GLU A 73 9.29 1.25 -7.74
CA GLU A 73 10.32 1.46 -6.72
C GLU A 73 9.71 2.05 -5.45
N LYS A 74 8.88 3.10 -5.60
CA LYS A 74 8.22 3.74 -4.47
C LYS A 74 7.25 2.81 -3.75
N TYR A 75 6.60 1.90 -4.49
CA TYR A 75 5.75 0.88 -3.90
C TYR A 75 6.54 0.02 -2.92
N PHE A 76 7.66 -0.56 -3.34
CA PHE A 76 8.43 -1.44 -2.46
C PHE A 76 9.17 -0.72 -1.33
N GLU A 77 9.46 0.58 -1.48
CA GLU A 77 9.95 1.40 -0.36
C GLU A 77 8.92 1.57 0.77
N LEU A 78 7.64 1.66 0.43
CA LEU A 78 6.56 2.01 1.37
C LEU A 78 5.73 0.80 1.81
N ALA A 79 5.68 -0.24 0.99
CA ALA A 79 4.86 -1.42 1.22
C ALA A 79 5.21 -2.12 2.53
N LYS A 80 4.17 -2.67 3.15
CA LYS A 80 4.26 -3.48 4.36
C LYS A 80 3.89 -4.91 4.05
N LYS A 81 4.44 -5.84 4.82
CA LYS A 81 3.99 -7.23 4.79
C LYS A 81 2.62 -7.32 5.47
N VAL A 82 1.75 -8.16 4.93
CA VAL A 82 0.47 -8.53 5.54
C VAL A 82 0.37 -10.05 5.66
N GLN A 83 -0.53 -10.54 6.51
CA GLN A 83 -0.79 -11.97 6.57
C GLN A 83 -1.58 -12.42 5.34
N LYS A 84 -1.40 -13.69 4.96
CA LYS A 84 -2.13 -14.31 3.83
C LYS A 84 -3.64 -14.28 4.04
N SER A 85 -4.11 -14.46 5.28
CA SER A 85 -5.53 -14.35 5.64
C SER A 85 -6.07 -12.97 5.31
N ASP A 86 -5.38 -11.93 5.78
CA ASP A 86 -5.80 -10.54 5.62
C ASP A 86 -5.77 -10.15 4.15
N TYR A 87 -4.71 -10.54 3.44
CA TYR A 87 -4.59 -10.35 1.98
C TYR A 87 -5.77 -10.95 1.21
N ARG A 88 -6.24 -12.15 1.60
CA ARG A 88 -7.36 -12.83 0.94
C ARG A 88 -8.72 -12.28 1.31
N HIS A 89 -8.81 -11.53 2.41
CA HIS A 89 -10.04 -10.92 2.89
C HIS A 89 -10.09 -9.40 2.61
N MET A 90 -9.13 -8.85 1.87
CA MET A 90 -9.22 -7.48 1.36
C MET A 90 -10.47 -7.35 0.49
N LEU A 91 -11.43 -6.55 0.95
CA LEU A 91 -12.71 -6.31 0.27
C LEU A 91 -12.50 -5.65 -1.10
N ASP A 92 -11.50 -4.77 -1.21
CA ASP A 92 -11.15 -4.06 -2.44
C ASP A 92 -10.06 -4.79 -3.24
N TRP A 93 -10.30 -6.04 -3.63
CA TRP A 93 -9.40 -6.74 -4.54
C TRP A 93 -9.61 -6.27 -5.99
N SER A 94 -8.50 -6.00 -6.69
CA SER A 94 -8.51 -5.64 -8.12
C SER A 94 -7.97 -6.79 -8.99
N PRO A 95 -8.69 -7.16 -10.07
CA PRO A 95 -8.19 -8.10 -11.07
C PRO A 95 -7.09 -7.52 -11.97
N CYS A 96 -6.86 -6.20 -11.97
CA CYS A 96 -5.81 -5.58 -12.75
C CYS A 96 -4.49 -5.53 -11.97
N PHE A 97 -3.43 -6.06 -12.58
CA PHE A 97 -2.12 -6.09 -11.96
C PHE A 97 -0.99 -5.89 -12.96
N VAL A 98 0.16 -5.49 -12.42
CA VAL A 98 1.45 -5.45 -13.11
C VAL A 98 2.37 -6.50 -12.49
N THR A 99 3.33 -7.01 -13.26
CA THR A 99 4.30 -7.99 -12.79
C THR A 99 5.71 -7.58 -13.12
N GLY A 100 6.67 -8.16 -12.40
CA GLY A 100 8.07 -7.98 -12.72
C GLY A 100 9.00 -8.90 -11.95
N GLU A 101 10.28 -8.53 -12.03
CA GLU A 101 11.39 -9.19 -11.36
C GLU A 101 12.09 -8.20 -10.44
N ILE A 102 12.62 -8.71 -9.34
CA ILE A 102 13.38 -7.97 -8.35
C ILE A 102 14.68 -8.70 -8.06
N THR A 103 15.77 -7.96 -7.93
CA THR A 103 17.08 -8.47 -7.50
C THR A 103 17.46 -7.73 -6.24
N LEU A 104 17.81 -8.48 -5.20
CA LEU A 104 18.28 -7.95 -3.93
C LEU A 104 19.81 -7.84 -3.95
N GLN A 105 20.39 -7.00 -3.08
CA GLN A 105 21.84 -6.76 -3.02
C GLN A 105 22.68 -8.01 -2.71
N ASN A 106 22.08 -9.06 -2.16
CA ASN A 106 22.73 -10.35 -1.93
C ASN A 106 22.62 -11.31 -3.13
N GLY A 107 22.14 -10.84 -4.29
CA GLY A 107 21.99 -11.60 -5.52
C GLY A 107 20.70 -12.44 -5.60
N ILE A 108 19.89 -12.51 -4.54
CA ILE A 108 18.61 -13.22 -4.58
C ILE A 108 17.67 -12.53 -5.57
N THR A 109 17.05 -13.33 -6.43
CA THR A 109 16.05 -12.85 -7.39
C THR A 109 14.66 -13.35 -7.04
N GLY A 110 13.64 -12.57 -7.40
CA GLY A 110 12.25 -12.92 -7.16
C GLY A 110 11.32 -12.33 -8.21
N LYS A 111 10.11 -12.90 -8.29
CA LYS A 111 9.01 -12.37 -9.10
C LYS A 111 8.04 -11.61 -8.21
N TRP A 112 7.49 -10.51 -8.70
CA TRP A 112 6.53 -9.72 -7.95
C TRP A 112 5.29 -9.38 -8.77
N SER A 113 4.20 -9.07 -8.07
CA SER A 113 3.00 -8.47 -8.63
C SER A 113 2.53 -7.29 -7.78
N ILE A 114 1.95 -6.29 -8.43
CA ILE A 114 1.25 -5.17 -7.76
C ILE A 114 -0.11 -5.04 -8.43
N HIS A 115 -1.17 -5.09 -7.64
CA HIS A 115 -2.56 -4.90 -8.03
C HIS A 115 -2.95 -3.42 -7.96
N GLN A 116 -3.98 -3.05 -8.70
CA GLN A 116 -4.47 -1.67 -8.77
C GLN A 116 -4.81 -1.10 -7.40
N TYR A 117 -5.41 -1.89 -6.52
CA TYR A 117 -5.77 -1.44 -5.18
C TYR A 117 -4.65 -1.70 -4.15
N LYS A 118 -3.38 -1.51 -4.58
CA LYS A 118 -2.18 -1.42 -3.72
C LYS A 118 -1.82 -2.71 -2.95
N ALA A 119 -2.49 -3.82 -3.24
CA ALA A 119 -2.07 -5.14 -2.81
C ALA A 119 -0.97 -5.68 -3.75
N GLY A 120 -0.09 -6.54 -3.26
CA GLY A 120 0.93 -7.14 -4.10
C GLY A 120 1.57 -8.39 -3.50
N THR A 121 2.40 -9.06 -4.28
CA THR A 121 3.14 -10.24 -3.81
C THR A 121 4.60 -10.20 -4.24
N ILE A 122 5.45 -10.89 -3.48
CA ILE A 122 6.83 -11.21 -3.85
C ILE A 122 7.04 -12.71 -3.65
N ASN A 123 7.57 -13.38 -4.66
CA ASN A 123 7.92 -14.79 -4.66
C ASN A 123 9.42 -14.91 -4.95
N PHE A 124 10.18 -15.28 -3.93
CA PHE A 124 11.57 -15.72 -4.09
C PHE A 124 11.58 -17.24 -4.30
N GLU A 125 12.55 -17.75 -5.04
CA GLU A 125 12.74 -19.20 -5.21
C GLU A 125 12.90 -19.87 -3.84
N ASP A 126 12.24 -21.01 -3.65
CA ASP A 126 12.23 -21.82 -2.41
C ASP A 126 11.78 -21.08 -1.12
N ARG A 127 10.98 -20.02 -1.25
CA ARG A 127 10.38 -19.32 -0.10
C ARG A 127 8.88 -19.17 -0.23
N ASP A 128 8.22 -19.03 0.92
CA ASP A 128 6.81 -18.66 0.96
C ASP A 128 6.58 -17.30 0.29
N THR A 129 5.42 -17.16 -0.37
CA THR A 129 4.96 -15.88 -0.91
C THR A 129 4.86 -14.83 0.19
N ILE A 130 5.51 -13.70 -0.03
CA ILE A 130 5.34 -12.51 0.79
C ILE A 130 4.16 -11.73 0.24
N TYR A 131 3.12 -11.58 1.05
CA TYR A 131 1.97 -10.72 0.74
C TYR A 131 2.25 -9.31 1.21
N THR A 132 1.97 -8.33 0.35
CA THR A 132 2.27 -6.92 0.59
C THR A 132 1.03 -6.06 0.41
N TYR A 133 0.98 -4.96 1.15
CA TYR A 133 -0.01 -3.92 1.00
C TYR A 133 0.62 -2.55 1.26
N CYS A 134 0.23 -1.54 0.49
CA CYS A 134 0.77 -0.20 0.63
C CYS A 134 -0.34 0.87 0.70
N PRO A 135 -0.90 1.15 1.89
CA PRO A 135 -1.99 2.12 2.02
C PRO A 135 -1.58 3.54 1.61
N ASN A 136 -0.30 3.88 1.86
CA ASN A 136 0.27 5.21 1.60
C ASN A 136 0.86 5.37 0.18
N CYS A 137 0.76 4.34 -0.67
CA CYS A 137 1.30 4.39 -2.02
C CYS A 137 0.47 5.29 -2.92
N LYS A 138 1.15 6.12 -3.69
CA LYS A 138 0.56 7.02 -4.67
C LYS A 138 1.09 6.68 -6.04
N ALA A 139 0.19 6.36 -6.96
CA ALA A 139 0.45 6.21 -8.38
C ALA A 139 -0.78 6.70 -9.14
N LYS A 140 -0.59 7.10 -10.40
CA LYS A 140 -1.69 7.66 -11.22
C LYS A 140 -2.89 6.70 -11.35
N MET A 141 -2.66 5.41 -11.18
CA MET A 141 -3.64 4.36 -11.46
C MET A 141 -4.15 3.62 -10.23
N PHE A 142 -3.66 3.88 -9.01
CA PHE A 142 -4.06 3.10 -7.82
C PHE A 142 -5.49 3.35 -7.34
N ASP A 143 -6.04 4.55 -7.58
CA ASP A 143 -7.37 4.95 -7.07
C ASP A 143 -8.39 5.16 -8.19
N LYS A 144 -8.08 4.68 -9.41
CA LYS A 144 -9.04 4.74 -10.52
C LYS A 144 -9.89 3.49 -10.47
N PRO A 145 -11.23 3.57 -10.47
CA PRO A 145 -12.02 2.36 -10.57
C PRO A 145 -11.91 1.79 -11.99
N GLU A 146 -11.92 0.47 -12.10
CA GLU A 146 -11.73 -0.29 -13.34
C GLU A 146 -12.92 -0.22 -14.33
N TYR A 147 -13.86 0.70 -14.12
CA TYR A 147 -15.09 0.78 -14.90
C TYR A 147 -14.86 1.24 -16.34
N ILE A 148 -15.74 0.72 -17.19
CA ILE A 148 -15.84 0.87 -18.65
C ILE A 148 -15.77 2.35 -19.04
N THR A 149 -14.58 2.89 -19.33
CA THR A 149 -14.53 3.98 -20.29
C THR A 149 -14.79 3.35 -21.65
N LYS A 150 -16.02 3.52 -22.16
CA LYS A 150 -16.32 3.26 -23.58
C LYS A 150 -15.17 3.82 -24.43
N PRO A 151 -14.74 3.14 -25.50
CA PRO A 151 -13.89 3.80 -26.48
C PRO A 151 -14.57 5.11 -26.88
N LYS A 152 -13.82 6.21 -26.84
CA LYS A 152 -14.27 7.45 -27.48
C LYS A 152 -14.40 7.13 -28.95
N ASN A 153 -15.64 7.11 -29.45
CA ASN A 153 -15.94 7.09 -30.88
C ASN A 153 -15.27 8.29 -31.56
#